data_AF-A0A1X1XDG4-F1
#
_entry.id   AF-A0A1X1XDG4-F1
#
_cell.length_a   1.000
_cell.length_b   1.000
_cell.length_c   1.000
_cell.angle_alpha   90.00
_cell.angle_beta   90.00
_cell.angle_gamma   90.00
#
_symmetry.space_group_name_H-M   'P 1'
#
loop_
_entity.id
_entity.type
_entity.pdbx_description
1 polymer ?
#
loop_
_entity_poly.entity_id
_entity_poly.type
_entity_poly.pdbx_seq_one_letter_code
_entity_poly.pdbx_strand_id
1 'polypeptide(L)'
;MGAWQTADTMGFFQALPNLWRGWQTERWDDRFEEQALRCKGALRLPEVDLAAGIDSAQTWIHSRVFQSFADSPPGHIAQLANILAPLVPGLAVSDDALADRGVRPTAAEWARFIDACSWVRTGQAASA
;
A
#
# COMPACT_ATOMS: atom_id res chain seq x y z
N MET A 1 -19.28 10.27 -19.15
CA MET A 1 -17.82 10.07 -19.30
C MET A 1 -17.20 10.54 -18.00
N GLY A 2 -16.33 9.74 -17.37
CA GLY A 2 -15.70 10.08 -16.09
C GLY A 2 -14.22 9.73 -16.13
N ALA A 3 -13.41 10.39 -15.30
CA ALA A 3 -11.98 10.15 -15.21
C ALA A 3 -11.63 9.71 -13.78
N TRP A 4 -10.77 8.71 -13.67
CA TRP A 4 -10.23 8.23 -12.39
C TRP A 4 -8.77 8.63 -12.28
N GLN A 5 -8.40 9.19 -11.13
CA GLN A 5 -7.02 9.57 -10.84
C GLN A 5 -6.66 9.07 -9.43
N THR A 6 -5.49 8.46 -9.30
CA THR A 6 -4.97 7.86 -8.06
C THR A 6 -4.13 8.83 -7.24
N ALA A 7 -3.82 10.00 -7.79
CA ALA A 7 -3.11 11.07 -7.11
C ALA A 7 -3.69 12.42 -7.55
N ASP A 8 -3.98 13.29 -6.58
CA ASP A 8 -4.29 14.69 -6.86
C ASP A 8 -3.00 15.49 -6.95
N THR A 9 -2.32 15.40 -8.08
CA THR A 9 -1.16 16.24 -8.36
C THR A 9 -1.70 17.64 -8.68
N MET A 10 -1.73 18.51 -7.66
CA MET A 10 -2.01 19.97 -7.73
C MET A 10 -3.42 20.46 -7.37
N GLY A 11 -4.22 19.71 -6.60
CA GLY A 11 -5.51 20.20 -6.10
C GLY A 11 -6.61 20.29 -7.17
N PHE A 12 -6.45 19.53 -8.25
CA PHE A 12 -7.33 19.50 -9.40
C PHE A 12 -8.76 19.12 -8.99
N PHE A 13 -8.92 18.23 -8.00
CA PHE A 13 -10.24 17.85 -7.50
C PHE A 13 -11.01 18.99 -6.83
N GLN A 14 -10.31 19.94 -6.20
CA GLN A 14 -10.95 21.11 -5.59
C GLN A 14 -11.37 22.16 -6.65
N ALA A 15 -10.66 22.23 -7.77
CA ALA A 15 -10.97 23.15 -8.87
C ALA A 15 -12.04 22.62 -9.84
N LEU A 16 -12.21 21.30 -9.93
CA LEU A 16 -13.08 20.60 -10.88
C LEU A 16 -14.53 21.11 -10.94
N PRO A 17 -15.24 21.34 -9.81
CA PRO A 17 -16.61 21.85 -9.83
C PRO A 17 -16.74 23.25 -10.48
N ASN A 18 -15.68 24.06 -10.42
CA ASN A 18 -15.64 25.39 -11.01
C ASN A 18 -15.27 25.36 -12.50
N LEU A 19 -14.45 24.39 -12.91
CA LEU A 19 -14.00 24.21 -14.30
C LEU A 19 -15.06 23.53 -15.16
N TRP A 20 -15.80 22.55 -14.62
CA TRP A 20 -16.87 21.86 -15.31
C TRP A 20 -18.11 21.72 -14.44
N ARG A 21 -19.03 22.69 -14.59
CA ARG A 21 -20.32 22.68 -13.87
C ARG A 21 -21.11 21.42 -14.17
N GLY A 22 -21.61 20.79 -13.11
CA GLY A 22 -22.42 19.55 -13.17
C GLY A 22 -21.62 18.26 -12.98
N TRP A 23 -20.29 18.33 -12.90
CA TRP A 23 -19.47 17.19 -12.51
C TRP A 23 -19.50 17.00 -10.99
N GLN A 24 -19.65 15.75 -10.56
CA GLN A 24 -19.55 15.33 -9.17
C GLN A 24 -18.20 14.65 -8.94
N THR A 25 -17.52 15.04 -7.87
CA THR A 25 -16.29 14.41 -7.41
C THR A 25 -16.56 13.70 -6.09
N GLU A 26 -16.12 12.46 -6.01
CA GLU A 26 -16.20 11.65 -4.81
C GLU A 26 -14.83 11.03 -4.55
N ARG A 27 -14.45 10.92 -3.28
CA ARG A 27 -13.16 10.34 -2.88
C ARG A 27 -13.40 8.89 -2.50
N TRP A 28 -12.86 8.01 -3.33
CA TRP A 28 -12.96 6.56 -3.18
C TRP A 28 -11.55 6.02 -2.96
N ASP A 29 -10.96 6.32 -1.79
CA ASP A 29 -9.74 5.64 -1.32
C ASP A 29 -9.90 4.11 -1.38
N ASP A 30 -8.80 3.35 -1.36
CA ASP A 30 -8.63 1.89 -1.09
C ASP A 30 -9.74 0.87 -1.48
N ARG A 31 -10.64 1.25 -2.39
CA ARG A 31 -11.80 0.48 -2.88
C ARG A 31 -11.78 0.33 -4.39
N PHE A 32 -10.61 0.46 -4.98
CA PHE A 32 -10.39 0.29 -6.41
C PHE A 32 -10.95 -1.07 -6.89
N GLU A 33 -10.70 -2.13 -6.12
CA GLU A 33 -11.12 -3.50 -6.42
C GLU A 33 -12.65 -3.65 -6.35
N GLU A 34 -13.30 -3.06 -5.33
CA GLU A 34 -14.76 -3.07 -5.20
C GLU A 34 -15.43 -2.37 -6.38
N GLN A 35 -14.84 -1.27 -6.87
CA GLN A 35 -15.40 -0.51 -7.97
C GLN A 35 -15.12 -1.15 -9.34
N ALA A 36 -13.94 -1.73 -9.54
CA ALA A 36 -13.64 -2.55 -10.71
C ALA A 36 -14.65 -3.71 -10.85
N LEU A 37 -15.01 -4.34 -9.73
CA LEU A 37 -16.05 -5.36 -9.66
C LEU A 37 -17.44 -4.81 -9.99
N ARG A 38 -17.86 -3.69 -9.39
CA ARG A 38 -19.20 -3.10 -9.59
C ARG A 38 -19.41 -2.56 -11.01
N CYS A 39 -18.40 -1.93 -11.60
CA CYS A 39 -18.49 -1.34 -12.93
C CYS A 39 -18.26 -2.34 -14.07
N LYS A 40 -17.91 -3.60 -13.77
CA LYS A 40 -17.80 -4.77 -14.66
C LYS A 40 -17.78 -4.47 -16.17
N GLY A 41 -16.62 -4.10 -16.69
CA GLY A 41 -16.38 -3.90 -18.13
C GLY A 41 -16.79 -2.53 -18.69
N ALA A 42 -17.49 -1.69 -17.93
CA ALA A 42 -17.73 -0.29 -18.29
C ALA A 42 -16.49 0.60 -18.10
N LEU A 43 -15.51 0.12 -17.32
CA LEU A 43 -14.21 0.76 -17.14
C LEU A 43 -13.18 0.12 -18.07
N ARG A 44 -12.41 0.97 -18.76
CA ARG A 44 -11.15 0.55 -19.38
C ARG A 44 -10.06 0.66 -18.33
N LEU A 45 -9.66 -0.48 -17.78
CA LEU A 45 -8.59 -0.57 -16.79
C LEU A 45 -7.29 -0.99 -17.50
N PRO A 46 -6.12 -0.55 -17.01
CA PRO A 46 -4.85 -1.14 -17.43
C PRO A 46 -4.87 -2.64 -17.15
N GLU A 47 -4.19 -3.41 -17.99
CA GLU A 47 -3.98 -4.83 -17.71
C GLU A 47 -3.14 -4.98 -16.44
N VAL A 48 -3.52 -5.93 -15.59
CA VAL A 48 -2.80 -6.18 -14.34
C VAL A 48 -1.52 -6.94 -14.65
N ASP A 49 -0.39 -6.25 -14.57
CA ASP A 49 0.93 -6.89 -14.62
C ASP A 49 1.27 -7.47 -13.24
N LEU A 50 0.90 -8.74 -13.05
CA LEU A 50 1.17 -9.47 -11.82
C LEU A 50 2.67 -9.68 -11.59
N ALA A 51 3.49 -9.79 -12.64
CA ALA A 51 4.93 -9.96 -12.49
C ALA A 51 5.58 -8.68 -11.93
N ALA A 52 5.28 -7.53 -12.52
CA ALA A 52 5.72 -6.22 -12.02
C ALA A 52 5.14 -5.92 -10.62
N GLY A 53 3.91 -6.35 -10.35
CA GLY A 53 3.29 -6.25 -9.03
C GLY A 53 4.04 -7.06 -7.97
N ILE A 54 4.43 -8.29 -8.29
CA ILE A 54 5.23 -9.15 -7.40
C ILE A 54 6.61 -8.52 -7.13
N ASP A 55 7.29 -8.01 -8.16
CA ASP A 55 8.61 -7.38 -8.00
C ASP A 55 8.54 -6.15 -7.08
N SER A 56 7.50 -5.33 -7.27
CA SER A 56 7.24 -4.16 -6.43
C SER A 56 6.95 -4.56 -4.98
N ALA A 57 6.11 -5.57 -4.77
CA ALA A 57 5.80 -6.08 -3.44
C ALA A 57 7.02 -6.69 -2.75
N GLN A 58 7.84 -7.49 -3.45
CA GLN A 58 9.06 -8.08 -2.91
C GLN A 58 10.05 -6.98 -2.48
N THR A 59 10.29 -6.00 -3.34
CA THR A 59 11.19 -4.89 -3.06
C THR A 59 10.72 -4.07 -1.86
N TRP A 60 9.43 -3.74 -1.81
CA TRP A 60 8.85 -2.93 -0.74
C TRP A 60 8.79 -3.65 0.60
N ILE A 61 8.40 -4.94 0.62
CA ILE A 61 8.40 -5.73 1.85
C ILE A 61 9.83 -5.92 2.34
N HIS A 62 10.77 -6.21 1.43
CA HIS A 62 12.18 -6.36 1.80
C HIS A 62 12.75 -5.08 2.41
N SER A 63 12.48 -3.91 1.80
CA SER A 63 12.96 -2.63 2.35
C SER A 63 12.39 -2.36 3.73
N ARG A 64 11.07 -2.46 3.90
CA ARG A 64 10.38 -2.19 5.16
C ARG A 64 10.82 -3.13 6.28
N VAL A 65 11.04 -4.40 5.97
CA VAL A 65 11.28 -5.43 6.97
C VAL A 65 12.77 -5.56 7.32
N PHE A 66 13.67 -5.37 6.34
CA PHE A 66 15.08 -5.72 6.50
C PHE A 66 16.08 -4.55 6.40
N GLN A 67 15.72 -3.36 5.91
CA GLN A 67 16.71 -2.27 5.73
C GLN A 67 17.11 -1.55 7.02
N SER A 68 16.16 -1.15 7.89
CA SER A 68 16.51 -0.47 9.14
C SER A 68 15.50 -0.74 10.25
N PHE A 69 15.87 -0.49 11.51
CA PHE A 69 14.92 -0.54 12.61
C PHE A 69 13.81 0.51 12.41
N ALA A 70 14.15 1.71 11.96
CA ALA A 70 13.20 2.79 11.72
C ALA A 70 12.11 2.43 10.71
N ASP A 71 12.46 1.62 9.70
CA ASP A 71 11.51 1.17 8.67
C ASP A 71 10.65 -0.02 9.11
N SER A 72 11.03 -0.68 10.20
CA SER A 72 10.28 -1.81 10.76
C SER A 72 9.01 -1.35 11.49
N PRO A 73 8.00 -2.23 11.68
CA PRO A 73 6.78 -1.86 12.40
C PRO A 73 7.04 -1.30 13.81
N PRO A 74 7.95 -1.87 14.64
CA PRO A 74 8.34 -1.24 15.92
C PRO A 74 8.98 0.14 15.77
N GLY A 75 9.85 0.33 14.78
CA GLY A 75 10.50 1.63 14.54
C GLY A 75 9.50 2.73 14.16
N HIS A 76 8.48 2.39 13.38
CA HIS A 76 7.42 3.32 13.01
C HIS A 76 6.55 3.71 14.22
N ILE A 77 6.26 2.76 15.12
CA ILE A 77 5.55 3.04 16.39
C ILE A 77 6.38 3.97 17.28
N ALA A 78 7.69 3.71 17.41
CA ALA A 78 8.59 4.57 18.16
C ALA A 78 8.69 5.99 17.56
N GLN A 79 8.71 6.11 16.23
CA GLN A 79 8.70 7.39 15.54
C GLN A 79 7.41 8.18 15.82
N LEU A 80 6.24 7.52 15.73
CA LEU A 80 4.95 8.16 16.04
C LEU A 80 4.88 8.63 17.49
N ALA A 81 5.37 7.83 18.43
CA ALA A 81 5.44 8.21 19.84
C ALA A 81 6.26 9.49 20.05
N ASN A 82 7.42 9.59 19.40
CA ASN A 82 8.27 10.79 19.45
C ASN A 82 7.58 12.03 18.87
N ILE A 83 6.84 11.88 17.77
CA ILE A 83 6.09 13.00 17.15
C ILE A 83 4.96 13.47 18.08
N LEU A 84 4.30 12.55 18.78
CA LEU A 84 3.13 12.83 19.60
C LEU A 84 3.50 13.26 21.04
N ALA A 85 4.70 12.94 21.52
CA ALA A 85 5.14 13.27 22.88
C ALA A 85 4.99 14.75 23.29
N PRO A 86 5.23 15.75 22.40
CA PRO A 86 5.02 17.16 22.74
C PRO A 86 3.53 17.55 22.88
N LEU A 87 2.62 16.77 22.29
CA LEU A 87 1.19 17.05 22.26
C LEU A 87 0.43 16.34 23.39
N VAL A 88 1.00 15.26 23.93
CA VAL A 88 0.36 14.42 24.95
C VAL A 88 1.35 14.16 26.09
N PRO A 89 1.38 15.03 27.12
CA PRO A 89 2.22 14.83 28.30
C PRO A 89 1.89 13.49 28.98
N GLY A 90 2.91 12.66 29.19
CA GLY A 90 2.75 11.33 29.79
C GLY A 90 2.49 10.19 28.79
N LEU A 91 2.48 10.46 27.48
CA LEU A 91 2.49 9.41 26.47
C LEU A 91 3.83 8.65 26.54
N ALA A 92 3.76 7.39 26.98
CA ALA A 92 4.88 6.46 26.98
C ALA A 92 4.47 5.21 26.21
N VAL A 93 5.28 4.81 25.23
CA VAL A 93 5.18 3.48 24.61
C VAL A 93 6.07 2.56 25.43
N SER A 94 5.47 1.56 26.07
CA SER A 94 6.23 0.57 26.84
C SER A 94 7.03 -0.34 25.91
N ASP A 95 8.12 -0.90 26.41
CA ASP A 95 8.89 -1.91 25.66
C ASP A 95 8.00 -3.11 25.28
N ASP A 96 7.04 -3.48 26.13
CA ASP A 96 6.02 -4.51 25.84
C ASP A 96 5.11 -4.17 24.65
N ALA A 97 4.86 -2.88 24.40
CA ALA A 97 4.06 -2.45 23.25
C ALA A 97 4.85 -2.57 21.92
N LEU A 98 6.18 -2.65 22.00
CA LEU A 98 7.09 -2.87 20.89
C LEU A 98 7.49 -4.35 20.75
N ALA A 99 7.37 -5.13 21.83
CA ALA A 99 7.61 -6.56 21.84
C ALA A 99 6.55 -7.32 21.01
N ASP A 100 6.99 -8.36 20.29
CA ASP A 100 6.16 -9.28 19.49
C ASP A 100 5.27 -8.66 18.40
N ARG A 101 5.37 -7.36 18.14
CA ARG A 101 4.63 -6.65 17.07
C ARG A 101 5.55 -6.41 15.88
N GLY A 102 5.27 -7.04 14.75
CA GLY A 102 6.10 -6.88 13.55
C GLY A 102 7.43 -7.63 13.60
N VAL A 103 7.41 -8.82 14.23
CA VAL A 103 8.51 -9.79 14.19
C VAL A 103 8.95 -9.96 12.74
N ARG A 104 10.23 -9.72 12.49
CA ARG A 104 10.82 -9.91 11.16
C ARG A 104 10.68 -11.39 10.80
N PRO A 105 10.28 -11.73 9.56
CA PRO A 105 10.31 -13.10 9.11
C PRO A 105 11.73 -13.63 9.22
N THR A 106 11.83 -14.87 9.66
CA THR A 106 13.06 -15.64 9.60
C THR A 106 13.52 -15.78 8.15
N ALA A 107 14.81 -16.08 7.94
CA ALA A 107 15.33 -16.35 6.60
C ALA A 107 14.56 -17.48 5.89
N ALA A 108 14.09 -18.48 6.64
CA ALA A 108 13.30 -19.59 6.10
C ALA A 108 11.88 -19.14 5.70
N GLU A 109 11.24 -18.28 6.48
CA GLU A 109 9.93 -17.69 6.13
C GLU A 109 10.02 -16.80 4.89
N TRP A 110 11.10 -16.01 4.80
CA TRP A 110 11.36 -15.19 3.63
C TRP A 110 11.60 -16.04 2.37
N ALA A 111 12.40 -17.11 2.48
CA ALA A 111 12.64 -18.04 1.37
C ALA A 111 11.32 -18.65 0.86
N ARG A 112 10.43 -19.09 1.76
CA ARG A 112 9.10 -19.61 1.36
C ARG A 112 8.25 -18.59 0.61
N PHE A 113 8.33 -17.31 0.99
CA PHE A 113 7.64 -16.24 0.28
C PHE A 113 8.22 -16.02 -1.12
N ILE A 114 9.55 -15.99 -1.27
CA ILE A 114 10.23 -15.87 -2.57
C ILE A 114 9.88 -17.05 -3.48
N ASP A 115 9.88 -18.26 -2.93
CA ASP A 115 9.48 -19.46 -3.64
C ASP A 115 8.04 -19.30 -4.17
N ALA A 116 7.07 -18.97 -3.31
CA ALA A 116 5.68 -18.77 -3.71
C ALA A 116 5.52 -17.73 -4.84
N CYS A 117 6.25 -16.61 -4.79
CA CYS A 117 6.30 -15.63 -5.87
C CYS A 117 6.80 -16.23 -7.19
N SER A 118 7.81 -17.11 -7.15
CA SER A 118 8.32 -17.79 -8.35
C SER A 118 7.30 -18.73 -8.98
N TRP A 119 6.49 -19.44 -8.17
CA TRP A 119 5.42 -20.32 -8.67
C TRP A 119 4.34 -19.56 -9.42
N VAL A 120 3.99 -18.35 -8.97
CA VAL A 120 3.03 -17.50 -9.69
C VAL A 120 3.59 -17.05 -11.04
N ARG A 121 4.87 -16.66 -11.08
CA ARG A 121 5.54 -16.27 -12.34
C ARG A 121 5.57 -17.41 -13.36
N THR A 122 5.90 -18.63 -12.93
CA THR A 122 5.95 -19.80 -13.83
C THR A 122 4.55 -20.24 -14.27
N GLY A 123 3.55 -20.15 -13.40
CA GLY A 123 2.14 -20.44 -13.73
C GLY A 123 1.55 -19.45 -14.74
N GLN A 124 1.94 -18.17 -14.68
CA GLN A 124 1.53 -17.18 -15.67
C GLN A 124 2.22 -17.37 -17.03
N ALA A 125 3.52 -17.67 -17.03
CA ALA A 125 4.25 -17.96 -18.27
C ALA A 125 3.71 -19.19 -19.02
N ALA A 126 3.08 -20.14 -18.31
CA ALA A 126 2.43 -21.31 -18.91
C ALA A 126 0.99 -21.05 -19.38
N SER A 127 0.38 -19.91 -18.99
CA SER A 127 -1.01 -19.54 -19.32
C SER A 127 -1.14 -18.45 -20.40
N ALA A 128 -0.01 -17.89 -20.84
CA ALA A 128 0.11 -16.93 -21.94
C ALA A 128 0.47 -17.65 -23.25
#